data_AF-A0A9E0T1P4-F1
#
_entry.id   AF-A0A9E0T1P4-F1
#
_cell.length_a   1.000
_cell.length_b   1.000
_cell.length_c   1.000
_cell.angle_alpha   90.00
_cell.angle_beta   90.00
_cell.angle_gamma   90.00
#
_symmetry.space_group_name_H-M   'P 1'
#
loop_
_entity.id
_entity.type
_entity.pdbx_description
1 polymer ?
#
loop_
_entity_poly.entity_id
_entity_poly.type
_entity_poly.pdbx_seq_one_letter_code
_entity_poly.pdbx_strand_id
1 'polypeptide(L)'
;MAVEKLLHFVGLSDEDSANLRLALRAGKKTLTDDWAWGPEARADVIVVDARRLLGEAAKRRAQQRDVPCAEVVEAGDPRPNGLYLRRPFKRDALVALLNAVSAGNVTAASGTASSAWGGEDEIEFDMGSIDLSALESRYSGQRDAGAHRSDPDQLAAAAQNTADDLAIDLSRMPPLHGDDPPGDKPSRSGKSPAKAPGGSPAVPSAAVEEDFEPVDPKATYSFLDFFERRLLRVPSKLSLPGTPVLSVDPKARTFLTQGSLAAMETYARRKWRHAAWEPLSPSEAAALERSAFTKPTLALVWMYHFIHSKGMLSRKFNPNGDFALNNRFNVVVEYPLVHRVGTFLTSPRKLHEIARLARVDIDLVYDVINAYDAVGYVDGTLRA
;
A
#
# COMPACT_ATOMS: atom_id res chain seq x y z
N MET A 1 19.74 13.89 -32.62
CA MET A 1 18.72 12.93 -32.16
C MET A 1 18.79 12.92 -30.64
N ALA A 2 17.66 13.06 -29.95
CA ALA A 2 17.65 12.97 -28.49
C ALA A 2 18.00 11.54 -28.09
N VAL A 3 18.89 11.37 -27.11
CA VAL A 3 19.24 10.05 -26.57
C VAL A 3 18.20 9.69 -25.53
N GLU A 4 17.74 8.44 -25.54
CA GLU A 4 16.84 7.94 -24.48
C GLU A 4 17.64 7.77 -23.19
N LYS A 5 17.14 8.33 -22.09
CA LYS A 5 17.73 8.20 -20.74
C LYS A 5 16.70 7.75 -19.73
N LEU A 6 17.16 6.99 -18.74
CA LEU A 6 16.31 6.34 -17.75
C LEU A 6 16.44 6.98 -16.36
N LEU A 7 15.29 7.27 -15.77
CA LEU A 7 15.12 7.80 -14.42
C LEU A 7 14.48 6.73 -13.53
N HIS A 8 14.95 6.60 -12.29
CA HIS A 8 14.32 5.74 -11.28
C HIS A 8 14.22 6.40 -9.89
N PHE A 9 13.19 6.03 -9.13
CA PHE A 9 12.88 6.58 -7.80
C PHE A 9 12.90 5.51 -6.73
N VAL A 10 13.60 5.77 -5.62
CA VAL A 10 13.66 4.82 -4.51
C VAL A 10 13.41 5.49 -3.17
N GLY A 11 12.48 4.92 -2.40
CA GLY A 11 12.17 5.38 -1.05
C GLY A 11 11.17 6.54 -0.97
N LEU A 12 10.67 7.04 -2.09
CA LEU A 12 9.63 8.08 -2.11
C LEU A 12 8.26 7.52 -1.73
N SER A 13 7.31 8.37 -1.30
CA SER A 13 5.90 7.97 -1.18
C SER A 13 5.26 7.79 -2.57
N ASP A 14 4.10 7.14 -2.62
CA ASP A 14 3.34 6.99 -3.87
C ASP A 14 2.88 8.35 -4.41
N GLU A 15 2.52 9.28 -3.52
CA GLU A 15 2.16 10.67 -3.83
C GLU A 15 3.34 11.43 -4.45
N ASP A 16 4.51 11.38 -3.80
CA ASP A 16 5.73 12.02 -4.30
C ASP A 16 6.11 11.48 -5.69
N SER A 17 6.01 10.15 -5.85
CA SER A 17 6.27 9.48 -7.12
C SER A 17 5.29 9.92 -8.21
N ALA A 18 4.02 10.12 -7.86
CA ALA A 18 3.01 10.65 -8.78
C ALA A 18 3.29 12.11 -9.16
N ASN A 19 3.63 12.96 -8.19
CA ASN A 19 3.96 14.37 -8.40
C ASN A 19 5.16 14.55 -9.33
N LEU A 20 6.21 13.77 -9.13
CA LEU A 20 7.38 13.80 -10.00
C LEU A 20 7.10 13.26 -11.41
N ARG A 21 6.24 12.24 -11.55
CA ARG A 21 5.78 11.78 -12.87
C ARG A 21 5.01 12.85 -13.62
N LEU A 22 4.16 13.58 -12.91
CA LEU A 22 3.40 14.70 -13.49
C LEU A 22 4.35 15.84 -13.90
N ALA A 23 5.30 16.20 -13.02
CA ALA A 23 6.31 17.21 -13.31
C ALA A 23 7.17 16.86 -14.53
N LEU A 24 7.60 15.60 -14.65
CA LEU A 24 8.37 15.12 -15.81
C LEU A 24 7.54 15.23 -17.11
N ARG A 25 6.28 14.81 -17.07
CA ARG A 25 5.38 14.91 -18.23
C ARG A 25 5.16 16.36 -18.66
N ALA A 26 4.94 17.25 -17.70
CA ALA A 26 4.78 18.68 -17.94
C ALA A 26 6.07 19.35 -18.49
N GLY A 27 7.24 18.87 -18.04
CA GLY A 27 8.55 19.35 -18.47
C GLY A 27 9.11 18.70 -19.74
N LYS A 28 8.42 17.74 -20.36
CA LYS A 28 8.99 16.93 -21.46
C LYS A 28 9.54 17.76 -22.63
N LYS A 29 8.91 18.90 -22.94
CA LYS A 29 9.32 19.78 -24.05
C LYS A 29 10.59 20.60 -23.77
N THR A 30 11.00 20.72 -22.51
CA THR A 30 12.16 21.52 -22.08
C THR A 30 13.38 20.66 -21.72
N LEU A 31 13.25 19.33 -21.84
CA LEU A 31 14.35 18.39 -21.62
C LEU A 31 15.22 18.26 -22.87
N THR A 32 16.53 18.20 -22.67
CA THR A 32 17.51 18.02 -23.76
C THR A 32 17.49 16.61 -24.34
N ASP A 33 17.28 15.61 -23.47
CA ASP A 33 17.23 14.19 -23.80
C ASP A 33 15.81 13.63 -23.58
N ASP A 34 15.49 12.47 -24.17
CA ASP A 34 14.19 11.82 -23.96
C ASP A 34 14.24 10.97 -22.68
N TRP A 35 13.75 11.54 -21.59
CA TRP A 35 13.74 10.88 -20.29
C TRP A 35 12.51 9.98 -20.12
N ALA A 36 12.76 8.73 -19.74
CA ALA A 36 11.75 7.71 -19.46
C ALA A 36 11.98 7.03 -18.11
N TRP A 37 10.97 6.31 -17.63
CA TRP A 37 11.07 5.51 -16.41
C TRP A 37 11.76 4.19 -16.72
N GLY A 38 12.73 3.81 -15.90
CA GLY A 38 13.43 2.55 -16.03
C GLY A 38 13.62 1.82 -14.71
N PRO A 39 14.11 0.57 -14.76
CA PRO A 39 14.55 -0.15 -13.57
C PRO A 39 15.84 0.47 -12.99
N GLU A 40 16.03 0.39 -11.67
CA GLU A 40 17.22 0.91 -10.95
C GLU A 40 18.55 0.48 -11.62
N ALA A 41 18.61 -0.78 -12.06
CA ALA A 41 19.81 -1.39 -12.66
C ALA A 41 20.26 -0.74 -13.98
N ARG A 42 19.38 -0.01 -14.67
CA ARG A 42 19.67 0.66 -15.96
C ARG A 42 19.45 2.16 -15.92
N ALA A 43 19.08 2.71 -14.76
CA ALA A 43 18.84 4.13 -14.61
C ALA A 43 20.13 4.93 -14.81
N ASP A 44 20.06 6.00 -15.61
CA ASP A 44 21.10 7.01 -15.79
C ASP A 44 21.11 8.02 -14.63
N VAL A 45 20.00 8.17 -13.93
CA VAL A 45 19.91 8.93 -12.68
C VAL A 45 18.93 8.29 -11.72
N ILE A 46 19.28 8.31 -10.43
CA ILE A 46 18.43 7.79 -9.36
C ILE A 46 18.06 8.94 -8.42
N VAL A 47 16.77 9.13 -8.15
CA VAL A 47 16.30 10.07 -7.12
C VAL A 47 15.90 9.28 -5.88
N VAL A 48 16.45 9.65 -4.73
CA VAL A 48 16.30 8.91 -3.47
C VAL A 48 15.81 9.80 -2.34
N ASP A 49 14.97 9.25 -1.48
CA ASP A 49 14.73 9.82 -0.15
C ASP A 49 15.66 9.16 0.86
N ALA A 50 16.80 9.82 1.13
CA ALA A 50 17.83 9.28 2.03
C ALA A 50 17.41 9.24 3.50
N ARG A 51 16.26 9.85 3.87
CA ARG A 51 15.69 9.72 5.22
C ARG A 51 15.05 8.35 5.45
N ARG A 52 14.76 7.61 4.37
CA ARG A 52 14.23 6.25 4.45
C ARG A 52 15.32 5.21 4.19
N LEU A 53 15.26 4.10 4.93
CA LEU A 53 16.20 2.96 4.83
C LEU A 53 16.40 2.46 3.39
N LEU A 54 15.32 2.37 2.60
CA LEU A 54 15.40 1.96 1.20
C LEU A 54 16.12 2.97 0.31
N GLY A 55 15.91 4.27 0.54
CA GLY A 55 16.56 5.34 -0.23
C GLY A 55 18.03 5.47 0.13
N GLU A 56 18.39 5.32 1.41
CA GLU A 56 19.79 5.28 1.84
C GLU A 56 20.55 4.10 1.21
N ALA A 57 19.94 2.91 1.21
CA ALA A 57 20.52 1.73 0.56
C ALA A 57 20.70 1.93 -0.95
N ALA A 58 19.72 2.56 -1.62
CA ALA A 58 19.81 2.89 -3.04
C ALA A 58 20.89 3.93 -3.34
N LYS A 59 21.04 4.95 -2.48
CA LYS A 59 22.12 5.94 -2.58
C LYS A 59 23.50 5.27 -2.57
N ARG A 60 23.73 4.33 -1.64
CA ARG A 60 24.99 3.57 -1.56
C ARG A 60 25.22 2.72 -2.82
N ARG A 61 24.18 2.07 -3.34
CA ARG A 61 24.27 1.28 -4.59
C ARG A 61 24.56 2.15 -5.81
N ALA A 62 23.94 3.33 -5.90
CA ALA A 62 24.19 4.29 -6.97
C ALA A 62 25.66 4.75 -6.96
N GLN A 63 26.18 5.10 -5.78
CA GLN A 63 27.59 5.47 -5.60
C GLN A 63 28.57 4.36 -6.01
N GLN A 64 28.30 3.11 -5.63
CA GLN A 64 29.13 1.97 -6.03
C GLN A 64 29.15 1.74 -7.55
N ARG A 65 28.10 2.14 -8.26
CA ARG A 65 27.95 2.02 -9.71
C ARG A 65 28.37 3.26 -10.48
N ASP A 66 28.81 4.31 -9.78
CA ASP A 66 29.11 5.62 -10.36
C ASP A 66 27.92 6.23 -11.13
N VAL A 67 26.70 5.98 -10.65
CA VAL A 67 25.46 6.52 -11.23
C VAL A 67 25.09 7.82 -10.49
N PRO A 68 24.81 8.93 -11.20
CA PRO A 68 24.32 10.16 -10.60
C PRO A 68 23.10 9.92 -9.69
N CYS A 69 23.20 10.39 -8.46
CA CYS A 69 22.15 10.24 -7.45
C CYS A 69 21.71 11.61 -6.95
N ALA A 70 20.41 11.89 -7.00
CA ALA A 70 19.81 13.09 -6.45
C ALA A 70 19.04 12.81 -5.16
N GLU A 71 19.29 13.60 -4.13
CA GLU A 71 18.64 13.45 -2.83
C GLU A 71 17.39 14.32 -2.73
N VAL A 72 16.31 13.76 -2.20
CA VAL A 72 15.11 14.52 -1.87
C VAL A 72 15.26 15.16 -0.48
N VAL A 73 15.01 16.46 -0.39
CA VAL A 73 15.10 17.25 0.85
C VAL A 73 13.81 18.02 1.12
N GLU A 74 13.54 18.35 2.38
CA GLU A 74 12.34 19.10 2.77
C GLU A 74 12.47 20.61 2.51
N ALA A 75 11.32 21.28 2.52
CA ALA A 75 11.24 22.74 2.53
C ALA A 75 11.91 23.28 3.81
N GLY A 76 13.13 23.80 3.69
CA GLY A 76 13.89 24.40 4.80
C GLY A 76 15.16 23.66 5.18
N ASP A 77 15.36 22.43 4.70
CA ASP A 77 16.60 21.70 4.95
C ASP A 77 17.81 22.41 4.35
N PRO A 78 18.99 22.33 5.01
CA PRO A 78 20.23 22.81 4.43
C PRO A 78 20.51 22.12 3.11
N ARG A 79 21.13 22.85 2.18
CA ARG A 79 21.48 22.31 0.87
C ARG A 79 22.46 21.14 1.03
N PRO A 80 22.13 19.93 0.57
CA PRO A 80 23.04 18.81 0.62
C PRO A 80 24.16 18.98 -0.41
N ASN A 81 25.25 18.26 -0.21
CA ASN A 81 26.34 18.20 -1.19
C ASN A 81 25.91 17.32 -2.37
N GLY A 82 25.90 17.88 -3.58
CA GLY A 82 25.57 17.17 -4.82
C GLY A 82 24.19 17.52 -5.40
N LEU A 83 23.62 16.60 -6.17
CA LEU A 83 22.30 16.75 -6.80
C LEU A 83 21.19 16.61 -5.75
N TYR A 84 20.18 17.48 -5.81
CA TYR A 84 19.03 17.37 -4.92
C TYR A 84 17.74 17.92 -5.54
N LEU A 85 16.61 17.48 -5.00
CA LEU A 85 15.28 18.02 -5.27
C LEU A 85 14.60 18.37 -3.96
N ARG A 86 14.06 19.58 -3.87
CA ARG A 86 13.38 20.06 -2.67
C ARG A 86 11.87 19.85 -2.80
N ARG A 87 11.23 19.39 -1.73
CA ARG A 87 9.75 19.37 -1.61
C ARG A 87 9.23 20.79 -1.32
N PRO A 88 8.07 21.19 -1.89
CA PRO A 88 7.31 20.49 -2.92
C PRO A 88 8.04 20.49 -4.28
N PHE A 89 7.91 19.39 -5.03
CA PHE A 89 8.65 19.21 -6.28
C PHE A 89 8.19 20.19 -7.37
N LYS A 90 9.05 21.16 -7.71
CA LYS A 90 8.80 22.09 -8.81
C LYS A 90 9.26 21.50 -10.15
N ARG A 91 8.44 21.68 -11.19
CA ARG A 91 8.75 21.25 -12.56
C ARG A 91 10.13 21.75 -13.02
N ASP A 92 10.38 23.04 -12.85
CA ASP A 92 11.59 23.68 -13.37
C ASP A 92 12.85 23.17 -12.66
N ALA A 93 12.73 22.80 -11.37
CA ALA A 93 13.82 22.19 -10.62
C ALA A 93 14.15 20.78 -11.12
N LEU A 94 13.13 19.95 -11.42
CA LEU A 94 13.33 18.63 -12.01
C LEU A 94 13.96 18.71 -13.40
N VAL A 95 13.48 19.61 -14.26
CA VAL A 95 14.04 19.82 -15.60
C VAL A 95 15.50 20.27 -15.53
N ALA A 96 15.82 21.24 -14.66
CA ALA A 96 17.19 21.71 -14.47
C ALA A 96 18.13 20.59 -14.02
N LEU A 97 17.67 19.75 -13.08
CA LEU A 97 18.42 18.60 -12.59
C LEU A 97 18.69 17.57 -13.69
N LEU A 98 17.68 17.19 -14.46
CA LEU A 98 17.83 16.20 -15.54
C LEU A 98 18.73 16.72 -16.67
N ASN A 99 18.58 17.99 -17.06
CA ASN A 99 19.42 18.59 -18.09
C ASN A 99 20.89 18.72 -17.64
N ALA A 100 21.13 18.99 -16.36
CA ALA A 100 22.49 19.03 -15.82
C ALA A 100 23.14 17.64 -15.78
N VAL A 101 22.39 16.59 -15.42
CA VAL A 101 22.85 15.20 -15.55
C VAL A 101 23.15 14.88 -17.01
N SER A 102 22.28 15.31 -17.93
CA SER A 102 22.50 15.13 -19.38
C SER A 102 23.78 15.77 -19.88
N ALA A 103 24.14 16.94 -19.34
CA ALA A 103 25.37 17.65 -19.66
C ALA A 103 26.63 17.08 -18.96
N GLY A 104 26.50 16.04 -18.13
CA GLY A 104 27.62 15.51 -17.32
C GLY A 104 28.00 16.41 -16.14
N ASN A 105 27.19 17.42 -15.83
CA ASN A 105 27.42 18.40 -14.77
C ASN A 105 26.83 17.90 -13.44
N VAL A 106 27.35 16.78 -12.94
CA VAL A 106 26.88 16.10 -11.71
C VAL A 106 27.15 16.93 -10.45
N THR A 107 28.07 17.89 -10.51
CA THR A 107 28.39 18.85 -9.43
C THR A 107 27.69 20.20 -9.58
N ALA A 108 27.22 20.57 -10.77
CA ALA A 108 26.74 21.92 -11.07
C ALA A 108 25.21 22.05 -11.19
N ALA A 109 24.45 20.96 -11.04
CA ALA A 109 22.98 21.02 -10.98
C ALA A 109 22.47 21.55 -9.64
N SER A 110 22.93 22.72 -9.23
CA SER A 110 22.12 23.56 -8.37
C SER A 110 22.57 25.01 -8.48
N GLY A 111 21.67 25.82 -9.04
CA GLY A 111 21.71 27.27 -8.89
C GLY A 111 22.41 28.05 -10.00
N THR A 112 21.89 28.00 -11.22
CA THR A 112 21.65 29.25 -11.97
C THR A 112 20.17 29.64 -11.84
N ALA A 113 19.70 29.68 -10.61
CA ALA A 113 18.72 30.67 -10.18
C ALA A 113 19.49 31.61 -9.27
N SER A 114 20.23 32.52 -9.90
CA SER A 114 20.81 33.67 -9.21
C SER A 114 19.68 34.46 -8.55
N SER A 115 19.81 34.69 -7.25
CA SER A 115 19.43 35.94 -6.56
C SER A 115 18.01 36.52 -6.65
N ALA A 116 16.96 35.75 -6.97
CA ALA A 116 15.60 36.33 -7.10
C ALA A 116 14.59 35.99 -5.97
N TRP A 117 14.97 35.22 -4.94
CA TRP A 117 14.00 34.80 -3.90
C TRP A 117 14.59 34.91 -2.50
N GLY A 118 14.96 36.14 -2.15
CA GLY A 118 14.83 36.66 -0.80
C GLY A 118 13.67 37.67 -0.83
N GLY A 119 12.46 37.16 -0.92
CA GLY A 119 11.23 37.94 -1.01
C GLY A 119 10.08 37.01 -0.72
N GLU A 120 9.34 37.34 0.34
CA GLU A 120 8.07 36.73 0.72
C GLU A 120 7.06 37.00 -0.42
N ASP A 121 7.10 36.19 -1.47
CA ASP A 121 6.06 36.21 -2.50
C ASP A 121 5.60 34.79 -2.78
N GLU A 122 4.42 34.53 -2.23
CA GLU A 122 3.48 33.46 -2.53
C GLU A 122 3.22 33.44 -4.05
N ILE A 123 3.86 32.54 -4.81
CA ILE A 123 3.50 32.36 -6.22
C ILE A 123 2.27 31.46 -6.31
N GLU A 124 1.15 32.16 -6.39
CA GLU A 124 -0.09 31.81 -7.09
C GLU A 124 0.16 30.94 -8.34
N PHE A 125 -0.49 29.78 -8.38
CA PHE A 125 -0.51 28.91 -9.56
C PHE A 125 -1.30 29.62 -10.68
N ASP A 126 -0.60 30.13 -11.70
CA ASP A 126 -1.19 30.49 -12.99
C ASP A 126 -1.63 29.21 -13.73
N MET A 127 -2.79 28.69 -13.33
CA MET A 127 -3.63 27.86 -14.18
C MET A 127 -4.44 28.81 -15.05
N GLY A 128 -4.07 28.91 -16.33
CA GLY A 128 -4.70 29.80 -17.30
C GLY A 128 -6.21 29.95 -17.07
N SER A 129 -6.63 31.21 -16.94
CA SER A 129 -7.93 31.65 -16.44
C SER A 129 -9.10 30.76 -16.88
N ILE A 130 -9.50 29.85 -15.99
CA ILE A 130 -10.86 29.31 -16.01
C ILE A 130 -11.73 30.42 -15.43
N ASP A 131 -12.73 30.86 -16.19
CA ASP A 131 -13.70 31.86 -15.75
C ASP A 131 -14.57 31.28 -14.61
N LEU A 132 -14.08 31.44 -13.39
CA LEU A 132 -14.69 30.98 -12.14
C LEU A 132 -15.90 31.82 -11.73
N SER A 133 -16.16 32.96 -12.38
CA SER A 133 -17.31 33.82 -12.09
C SER A 133 -18.66 33.12 -12.40
N ALA A 134 -18.65 32.17 -13.34
CA ALA A 134 -19.81 31.31 -13.65
C ALA A 134 -20.08 30.24 -12.59
N LEU A 135 -19.08 29.90 -11.76
CA LEU A 135 -19.19 28.86 -10.71
C LEU A 135 -19.57 29.47 -9.35
N GLU A 136 -19.07 30.66 -9.04
CA GLU A 136 -19.40 31.39 -7.79
C GLU A 136 -20.86 31.87 -7.74
N SER A 137 -21.51 32.04 -8.90
CA SER A 137 -22.93 32.37 -8.99
C SER A 137 -23.86 31.23 -8.54
N ARG A 138 -23.35 30.00 -8.32
CA ARG A 138 -24.17 28.83 -7.94
C ARG A 138 -24.10 28.44 -6.46
N TYR A 139 -23.20 29.03 -5.68
CA TYR A 139 -22.98 28.62 -4.28
C TYR A 139 -22.67 29.81 -3.36
N SER A 140 -23.55 30.82 -3.38
CA SER A 140 -23.58 31.83 -2.32
C SER A 140 -24.50 31.35 -1.19
N GLY A 141 -23.95 30.66 -0.20
CA GLY A 141 -24.66 30.40 1.04
C GLY A 141 -24.18 29.18 1.80
N GLN A 142 -23.08 29.30 2.52
CA GLN A 142 -22.96 28.85 3.92
C GLN A 142 -21.54 29.19 4.42
N ARG A 143 -21.40 30.31 5.14
CA ARG A 143 -20.26 30.56 6.02
C ARG A 143 -20.82 30.97 7.37
N ASP A 144 -20.76 30.04 8.33
CA ASP A 144 -20.65 30.32 9.75
C ASP A 144 -20.31 29.02 10.50
N ALA A 145 -19.06 28.91 10.94
CA ALA A 145 -18.66 28.09 12.09
C ALA A 145 -17.26 28.53 12.53
N GLY A 146 -17.20 29.15 13.71
CA GLY A 146 -16.05 29.86 14.23
C GLY A 146 -14.85 28.98 14.59
N ALA A 147 -13.67 29.56 14.43
CA ALA A 147 -12.41 29.04 14.92
C ALA A 147 -12.32 29.29 16.44
N HIS A 148 -12.44 28.23 17.24
CA HIS A 148 -11.93 28.24 18.62
C HIS A 148 -10.42 27.97 18.57
N ARG A 149 -9.63 29.00 18.90
CA ARG A 149 -8.21 28.87 19.26
C ARG A 149 -8.13 28.19 20.62
N SER A 150 -7.55 26.99 20.67
CA SER A 150 -7.16 26.35 21.94
C SER A 150 -5.74 26.76 22.30
N ASP A 151 -5.59 27.14 23.56
CA ASP A 151 -4.37 27.65 24.20
C ASP A 151 -3.38 26.49 24.46
N PRO A 152 -2.12 26.55 23.99
CA PRO A 152 -1.15 25.46 24.11
C PRO A 152 -0.74 25.10 25.55
N ASP A 153 -1.01 25.97 26.53
CA ASP A 153 -0.67 25.71 27.95
C ASP A 153 -1.66 24.77 28.66
N GLN A 154 -2.87 24.53 28.12
CA GLN A 154 -3.83 23.59 28.72
C GLN A 154 -3.53 22.11 28.43
N LEU A 155 -2.71 21.82 27.40
CA LEU A 155 -2.35 20.45 27.04
C LEU A 155 -1.19 19.88 27.89
N ALA A 156 -0.37 20.74 28.50
CA ALA A 156 0.73 20.30 29.37
C ALA A 156 0.26 19.86 30.76
N ALA A 157 -0.84 20.41 31.28
CA ALA A 157 -1.36 20.06 32.62
C ALA A 157 -2.14 18.73 32.67
N ALA A 158 -2.62 18.23 31.53
CA ALA A 158 -3.38 16.97 31.46
C ALA A 158 -2.49 15.71 31.45
N ALA A 159 -1.19 15.85 31.13
CA ALA A 159 -0.26 14.72 31.00
C ALA A 159 0.37 14.26 32.34
N GLN A 160 0.28 15.07 33.41
CA GLN A 160 0.88 14.74 34.71
C GLN A 160 -0.04 13.94 35.64
N ASN A 161 -1.36 13.92 35.40
CA ASN A 161 -2.35 13.31 36.31
C ASN A 161 -2.78 11.88 35.93
N THR A 162 -2.15 11.24 34.92
CA THR A 162 -2.54 9.90 34.44
C THR A 162 -1.59 8.78 34.87
N ALA A 163 -0.58 9.07 35.69
CA ALA A 163 0.45 8.10 36.09
C ALA A 163 0.21 7.44 37.47
N ASP A 164 -0.75 7.91 38.27
CA ASP A 164 -0.97 7.43 39.64
C ASP A 164 -2.21 6.53 39.83
N ASP A 165 -2.99 6.24 38.78
CA ASP A 165 -4.30 5.57 38.93
C ASP A 165 -4.43 4.19 38.26
N LEU A 166 -3.30 3.49 38.04
CA LEU A 166 -3.29 2.11 37.52
C LEU A 166 -2.49 1.15 38.40
N ALA A 167 -2.86 1.06 39.67
CA ALA A 167 -2.56 -0.09 40.51
C ALA A 167 -3.82 -0.99 40.58
N ILE A 168 -3.94 -1.93 39.64
CA ILE A 168 -5.01 -2.94 39.67
C ILE A 168 -4.60 -4.03 40.67
N ASP A 169 -5.27 -4.05 41.84
CA ASP A 169 -5.16 -5.09 42.87
C ASP A 169 -5.86 -6.38 42.40
N LEU A 170 -5.06 -7.39 42.06
CA LEU A 170 -5.50 -8.70 41.55
C LEU A 170 -6.01 -9.65 42.66
N SER A 171 -6.23 -9.17 43.88
CA SER A 171 -6.59 -10.03 45.04
C SER A 171 -8.09 -10.17 45.29
N ARG A 172 -8.96 -9.61 44.45
CA ARG A 172 -10.42 -9.52 44.70
C ARG A 172 -11.31 -10.14 43.61
N MET A 173 -11.00 -11.34 43.13
CA MET A 173 -11.98 -12.11 42.34
C MET A 173 -12.68 -13.17 43.19
N PRO A 174 -14.03 -13.18 43.28
CA PRO A 174 -14.79 -14.24 43.92
C PRO A 174 -14.84 -15.50 43.01
N PRO A 175 -15.03 -16.71 43.59
CA PRO A 175 -15.10 -17.93 42.80
C PRO A 175 -16.47 -18.06 42.13
N LEU A 176 -16.47 -18.38 40.83
CA LEU A 176 -17.66 -18.74 40.08
C LEU A 176 -17.95 -20.23 40.29
N HIS A 177 -19.12 -20.51 40.87
CA HIS A 177 -19.78 -21.82 40.92
C HIS A 177 -21.16 -21.66 40.30
N GLY A 178 -21.62 -22.68 39.56
CA GLY A 178 -23.05 -22.84 39.25
C GLY A 178 -23.35 -23.32 37.83
N ASP A 179 -23.38 -24.64 37.70
CA ASP A 179 -24.30 -25.51 36.96
C ASP A 179 -25.36 -24.95 35.97
N ASP A 180 -25.43 -25.65 34.84
CA ASP A 180 -26.50 -25.84 33.83
C ASP A 180 -27.86 -26.37 34.40
N PRO A 181 -28.98 -26.61 33.65
CA PRO A 181 -29.40 -26.27 32.27
C PRO A 181 -30.93 -25.83 32.18
N PRO A 182 -31.80 -26.33 31.25
CA PRO A 182 -32.33 -25.59 30.10
C PRO A 182 -33.88 -25.44 30.07
N GLY A 183 -34.44 -24.66 29.13
CA GLY A 183 -35.89 -24.73 28.86
C GLY A 183 -36.49 -23.71 27.89
N ASP A 184 -37.03 -24.25 26.81
CA ASP A 184 -38.24 -23.84 26.06
C ASP A 184 -38.33 -22.54 25.22
N LYS A 185 -38.47 -22.80 23.91
CA LYS A 185 -39.25 -22.00 22.95
C LYS A 185 -40.76 -22.23 23.21
N PRO A 186 -41.68 -21.32 22.80
CA PRO A 186 -42.26 -21.50 21.47
C PRO A 186 -42.70 -20.22 20.71
N SER A 187 -42.71 -20.36 19.38
CA SER A 187 -43.73 -19.91 18.40
C SER A 187 -44.48 -18.58 18.58
N ARG A 188 -44.51 -17.73 17.53
CA ARG A 188 -45.51 -17.73 16.42
C ARG A 188 -45.85 -16.31 15.93
N SER A 189 -46.10 -16.23 14.62
CA SER A 189 -46.94 -15.24 13.89
C SER A 189 -46.44 -13.79 13.88
N GLY A 190 -46.33 -13.08 12.76
CA GLY A 190 -47.00 -13.23 11.47
C GLY A 190 -47.71 -11.91 11.15
N LYS A 191 -47.32 -11.22 10.07
CA LYS A 191 -48.16 -10.39 9.18
C LYS A 191 -47.31 -9.46 8.30
N SER A 192 -47.27 -9.78 7.01
CA SER A 192 -47.43 -8.78 5.93
C SER A 192 -48.90 -8.30 5.94
N PRO A 193 -49.33 -7.18 5.31
CA PRO A 193 -48.77 -6.59 4.07
C PRO A 193 -48.76 -5.05 4.02
N ALA A 194 -48.10 -4.45 3.02
CA ALA A 194 -48.64 -3.32 2.26
C ALA A 194 -47.73 -2.97 1.06
N LYS A 195 -48.35 -3.03 -0.12
CA LYS A 195 -47.83 -2.67 -1.44
C LYS A 195 -48.34 -1.26 -1.74
N ALA A 196 -47.48 -0.34 -2.16
CA ALA A 196 -47.86 0.88 -2.86
C ALA A 196 -46.86 1.17 -4.00
N PRO A 197 -47.34 1.57 -5.19
CA PRO A 197 -46.52 1.81 -6.37
C PRO A 197 -46.13 3.29 -6.50
N GLY A 198 -44.98 3.56 -7.09
CA GLY A 198 -44.55 4.92 -7.42
C GLY A 198 -43.30 4.89 -8.27
N GLY A 199 -43.49 4.81 -9.58
CA GLY A 199 -42.41 4.83 -10.55
C GLY A 199 -41.75 6.20 -10.65
N SER A 200 -40.42 6.18 -10.75
CA SER A 200 -39.64 7.23 -11.41
C SER A 200 -38.72 6.53 -12.42
N PRO A 201 -38.66 6.99 -13.68
CA PRO A 201 -37.87 6.33 -14.71
C PRO A 201 -36.39 6.60 -14.47
N ALA A 202 -35.66 5.56 -14.05
CA ALA A 202 -34.21 5.59 -14.03
C ALA A 202 -33.70 5.51 -15.47
N VAL A 203 -32.95 6.53 -15.88
CA VAL A 203 -32.11 6.53 -17.07
C VAL A 203 -31.11 5.37 -16.92
N PRO A 204 -31.02 4.41 -17.86
CA PRO A 204 -30.01 3.37 -17.78
C PRO A 204 -28.65 4.01 -18.11
N SER A 205 -27.90 4.33 -17.07
CA SER A 205 -26.45 4.51 -17.17
C SER A 205 -25.87 3.15 -17.56
N ALA A 206 -25.37 3.06 -18.78
CA ALA A 206 -24.70 1.87 -19.31
C ALA A 206 -23.41 1.63 -18.51
N ALA A 207 -23.55 0.97 -17.36
CA ALA A 207 -22.45 0.38 -16.64
C ALA A 207 -22.00 -0.85 -17.45
N VAL A 208 -20.72 -0.85 -17.81
CA VAL A 208 -20.02 -2.02 -18.33
C VAL A 208 -20.28 -3.16 -17.34
N GLU A 209 -21.07 -4.15 -17.75
CA GLU A 209 -21.26 -5.37 -16.98
C GLU A 209 -19.92 -6.10 -16.95
N GLU A 210 -19.15 -5.92 -15.87
CA GLU A 210 -17.99 -6.77 -15.62
C GLU A 210 -18.47 -8.22 -15.50
N ASP A 211 -17.82 -9.14 -16.20
CA ASP A 211 -18.12 -10.58 -16.17
C ASP A 211 -17.94 -11.12 -14.74
N PHE A 212 -19.06 -11.32 -14.02
CA PHE A 212 -19.08 -11.97 -12.72
C PHE A 212 -19.62 -13.38 -12.85
N GLU A 213 -18.94 -14.35 -12.23
CA GLU A 213 -19.45 -15.71 -12.19
C GLU A 213 -20.73 -15.80 -11.33
N PRO A 214 -21.73 -16.60 -11.75
CA PRO A 214 -22.91 -16.87 -10.94
C PRO A 214 -22.52 -17.61 -9.66
N VAL A 215 -22.90 -17.04 -8.51
CA VAL A 215 -22.58 -17.58 -7.19
C VAL A 215 -23.69 -18.52 -6.72
N ASP A 216 -23.36 -19.79 -6.47
CA ASP A 216 -24.26 -20.69 -5.72
C ASP A 216 -24.24 -20.29 -4.23
N PRO A 217 -25.39 -19.87 -3.64
CA PRO A 217 -25.46 -19.42 -2.25
C PRO A 217 -25.18 -20.53 -1.22
N LYS A 218 -25.30 -21.81 -1.59
CA LYS A 218 -25.04 -22.95 -0.69
C LYS A 218 -23.63 -23.50 -0.80
N ALA A 219 -22.93 -23.20 -1.89
CA ALA A 219 -21.56 -23.66 -2.09
C ALA A 219 -20.61 -23.04 -1.05
N THR A 220 -19.55 -23.78 -0.75
CA THR A 220 -18.43 -23.30 0.06
C THR A 220 -17.23 -23.12 -0.85
N TYR A 221 -16.57 -21.98 -0.69
CA TYR A 221 -15.44 -21.56 -1.51
C TYR A 221 -14.18 -21.51 -0.64
N SER A 222 -13.02 -21.70 -1.27
CA SER A 222 -11.75 -21.42 -0.61
C SER A 222 -11.66 -19.93 -0.30
N PHE A 223 -10.83 -19.55 0.67
CA PHE A 223 -10.59 -18.13 0.94
C PHE A 223 -10.05 -17.39 -0.31
N LEU A 224 -9.21 -18.07 -1.10
CA LEU A 224 -8.62 -17.52 -2.32
C LEU A 224 -9.65 -17.29 -3.45
N ASP A 225 -10.65 -18.16 -3.56
CA ASP A 225 -11.68 -18.12 -4.62
C ASP A 225 -12.42 -16.76 -4.64
N PHE A 226 -12.60 -16.13 -3.47
CA PHE A 226 -13.27 -14.83 -3.38
C PHE A 226 -12.52 -13.72 -4.11
N PHE A 227 -11.20 -13.84 -4.21
CA PHE A 227 -10.34 -12.87 -4.89
C PHE A 227 -10.11 -13.23 -6.35
N GLU A 228 -9.81 -14.50 -6.64
CA GLU A 228 -9.51 -14.96 -8.00
C GLU A 228 -10.75 -14.99 -8.90
N ARG A 229 -11.88 -15.50 -8.38
CA ARG A 229 -13.15 -15.59 -9.12
C ARG A 229 -14.03 -14.35 -8.95
N ARG A 230 -13.52 -13.32 -8.27
CA ARG A 230 -14.20 -12.03 -8.00
C ARG A 230 -15.61 -12.22 -7.44
N LEU A 231 -15.76 -13.11 -6.46
CA LEU A 231 -17.07 -13.43 -5.88
C LEU A 231 -17.65 -12.26 -5.04
N LEU A 232 -16.80 -11.31 -4.63
CA LEU A 232 -17.19 -10.09 -3.92
C LEU A 232 -17.35 -8.94 -4.91
N ARG A 233 -18.56 -8.35 -4.96
CA ARG A 233 -18.87 -7.20 -5.83
C ARG A 233 -18.72 -5.85 -5.13
N VAL A 234 -18.82 -5.86 -3.80
CA VAL A 234 -18.79 -4.68 -2.95
C VAL A 234 -17.79 -4.87 -1.83
N PRO A 235 -17.27 -3.78 -1.25
CA PRO A 235 -16.47 -3.88 -0.03
C PRO A 235 -17.21 -4.72 1.02
N SER A 236 -16.54 -5.75 1.52
CA SER A 236 -17.15 -6.76 2.39
C SER A 236 -16.24 -7.10 3.55
N LYS A 237 -16.84 -7.38 4.72
CA LYS A 237 -16.12 -7.77 5.94
C LYS A 237 -16.42 -9.23 6.28
N LEU A 238 -15.43 -9.83 6.92
CA LEU A 238 -15.49 -11.15 7.50
C LEU A 238 -15.04 -11.05 8.96
N SER A 239 -15.81 -11.65 9.85
CA SER A 239 -15.55 -11.61 11.29
C SER A 239 -15.49 -13.02 11.86
N LEU A 240 -14.58 -13.22 12.81
CA LEU A 240 -14.46 -14.45 13.58
C LEU A 240 -14.23 -14.12 15.06
N PRO A 241 -14.84 -14.87 15.99
CA PRO A 241 -14.55 -14.72 17.41
C PRO A 241 -13.06 -14.86 17.70
N GLY A 242 -12.49 -13.89 18.43
CA GLY A 242 -11.07 -13.88 18.81
C GLY A 242 -10.09 -13.57 17.67
N THR A 243 -10.57 -13.25 16.47
CA THR A 243 -9.71 -12.86 15.33
C THR A 243 -10.04 -11.42 14.91
N PRO A 244 -9.05 -10.57 14.59
CA PRO A 244 -9.32 -9.23 14.09
C PRO A 244 -10.22 -9.26 12.85
N VAL A 245 -11.09 -8.26 12.71
CA VAL A 245 -11.99 -8.16 11.55
C VAL A 245 -11.15 -7.97 10.28
N LEU A 246 -11.55 -8.67 9.22
CA LEU A 246 -10.98 -8.53 7.89
C LEU A 246 -12.00 -7.81 7.01
N SER A 247 -11.62 -6.64 6.49
CA SER A 247 -12.39 -5.95 5.44
C SER A 247 -11.63 -6.01 4.13
N VAL A 248 -12.32 -6.28 3.03
CA VAL A 248 -11.75 -6.38 1.69
C VAL A 248 -12.51 -5.45 0.76
N ASP A 249 -11.77 -4.64 0.01
CA ASP A 249 -12.28 -3.91 -1.15
C ASP A 249 -11.80 -4.60 -2.44
N PRO A 250 -12.70 -5.32 -3.15
CA PRO A 250 -12.33 -6.02 -4.37
C PRO A 250 -11.97 -5.07 -5.52
N LYS A 251 -12.52 -3.84 -5.54
CA LYS A 251 -12.28 -2.85 -6.58
C LYS A 251 -10.95 -2.15 -6.37
N ALA A 252 -10.67 -1.72 -5.14
CA ALA A 252 -9.39 -1.11 -4.79
C ALA A 252 -8.25 -2.13 -4.70
N ARG A 253 -8.56 -3.44 -4.63
CA ARG A 253 -7.60 -4.54 -4.40
C ARG A 253 -6.80 -4.34 -3.13
N THR A 254 -7.48 -3.86 -2.10
CA THR A 254 -6.92 -3.64 -0.77
C THR A 254 -7.73 -4.39 0.27
N PHE A 255 -7.11 -4.62 1.42
CA PHE A 255 -7.77 -5.08 2.61
C PHE A 255 -7.37 -4.21 3.80
N LEU A 256 -8.27 -4.14 4.77
CA LEU A 256 -8.08 -3.45 6.04
C LEU A 256 -8.25 -4.45 7.18
N THR A 257 -7.34 -4.35 8.14
CA THR A 257 -7.45 -5.08 9.40
C THR A 257 -6.65 -4.34 10.48
N GLN A 258 -7.10 -4.47 11.73
CA GLN A 258 -6.35 -3.99 12.90
C GLN A 258 -5.23 -4.96 13.30
N GLY A 259 -5.21 -6.17 12.73
CA GLY A 259 -4.25 -7.22 13.05
C GLY A 259 -3.01 -7.27 12.14
N SER A 260 -2.11 -8.19 12.49
CA SER A 260 -1.00 -8.58 11.63
C SER A 260 -1.47 -9.48 10.48
N LEU A 261 -0.64 -9.68 9.45
CA LEU A 261 -0.98 -10.63 8.38
C LEU A 261 -1.15 -12.06 8.93
N ALA A 262 -0.29 -12.47 9.86
CA ALA A 262 -0.39 -13.79 10.50
C ALA A 262 -1.70 -14.03 11.24
N ALA A 263 -2.30 -12.99 11.83
CA ALA A 263 -3.63 -13.11 12.46
C ALA A 263 -4.73 -13.50 11.45
N MET A 264 -4.53 -13.21 10.16
CA MET A 264 -5.49 -13.52 9.10
C MET A 264 -5.41 -14.98 8.62
N GLU A 265 -4.39 -15.75 9.02
CA GLU A 265 -4.26 -17.16 8.64
C GLU A 265 -5.48 -18.00 9.05
N THR A 266 -6.12 -17.64 10.16
CA THR A 266 -7.34 -18.31 10.65
C THR A 266 -8.47 -18.26 9.61
N TYR A 267 -8.61 -17.13 8.90
CA TYR A 267 -9.57 -17.02 7.80
C TYR A 267 -9.14 -17.87 6.60
N ALA A 268 -7.85 -17.84 6.25
CA ALA A 268 -7.31 -18.55 5.09
C ALA A 268 -7.40 -20.08 5.20
N ARG A 269 -7.35 -20.64 6.42
CA ARG A 269 -7.45 -22.09 6.67
C ARG A 269 -8.87 -22.65 6.56
N ARG A 270 -9.90 -21.79 6.48
CA ARG A 270 -11.31 -22.20 6.45
C ARG A 270 -11.90 -22.01 5.05
N LYS A 271 -12.91 -22.82 4.75
CA LYS A 271 -13.80 -22.59 3.61
C LYS A 271 -14.99 -21.74 4.05
N TRP A 272 -15.45 -20.87 3.16
CA TRP A 272 -16.46 -19.87 3.47
C TRP A 272 -17.63 -19.97 2.51
N ARG A 273 -18.83 -19.74 3.03
CA ARG A 273 -20.00 -19.47 2.19
C ARG A 273 -19.97 -18.00 1.78
N HIS A 274 -20.54 -17.68 0.62
CA HIS A 274 -20.68 -16.29 0.20
C HIS A 274 -21.44 -15.44 1.23
N ALA A 275 -22.52 -15.99 1.79
CA ALA A 275 -23.32 -15.34 2.82
C ALA A 275 -22.61 -15.09 4.16
N ALA A 276 -21.38 -15.60 4.37
CA ALA A 276 -20.59 -15.25 5.55
C ALA A 276 -19.94 -13.87 5.44
N TRP A 277 -19.87 -13.30 4.23
CA TRP A 277 -19.36 -11.97 3.99
C TRP A 277 -20.47 -10.95 4.14
N GLU A 278 -20.24 -9.96 5.00
CA GLU A 278 -21.17 -8.87 5.24
C GLU A 278 -20.75 -7.65 4.41
N PRO A 279 -21.63 -7.06 3.58
CA PRO A 279 -21.33 -5.80 2.90
C PRO A 279 -20.99 -4.70 3.91
N LEU A 280 -19.96 -3.90 3.64
CA LEU A 280 -19.69 -2.70 4.45
C LEU A 280 -20.55 -1.55 3.96
N SER A 281 -21.16 -0.85 4.92
CA SER A 281 -21.69 0.48 4.66
C SER A 281 -20.56 1.52 4.50
N PRO A 282 -20.79 2.63 3.79
CA PRO A 282 -19.78 3.69 3.62
C PRO A 282 -19.27 4.27 4.95
N SER A 283 -20.13 4.37 5.97
CA SER A 283 -19.75 4.88 7.29
C SER A 283 -18.85 3.90 8.05
N GLU A 284 -19.08 2.60 7.94
CA GLU A 284 -18.21 1.57 8.52
C GLU A 284 -16.84 1.53 7.82
N ALA A 285 -16.82 1.66 6.49
CA ALA A 285 -15.58 1.74 5.73
C ALA A 285 -14.72 2.91 6.20
N ALA A 286 -15.30 4.12 6.31
CA ALA A 286 -14.62 5.30 6.83
C ALA A 286 -14.19 5.19 8.30
N ALA A 287 -14.88 4.38 9.12
CA ALA A 287 -14.46 4.10 10.50
C ALA A 287 -13.28 3.12 10.56
N LEU A 288 -13.27 2.11 9.69
CA LEU A 288 -12.17 1.16 9.57
C LEU A 288 -10.91 1.82 9.01
N GLU A 289 -11.03 2.66 7.98
CA GLU A 289 -9.89 3.40 7.43
C GLU A 289 -9.19 4.30 8.46
N ARG A 290 -9.93 4.83 9.44
CA ARG A 290 -9.36 5.63 10.54
C ARG A 290 -8.62 4.81 11.59
N SER A 291 -8.92 3.51 11.71
CA SER A 291 -8.43 2.65 12.81
C SER A 291 -7.53 1.51 12.34
N ALA A 292 -7.46 1.24 11.04
CA ALA A 292 -6.74 0.12 10.46
C ALA A 292 -5.82 0.59 9.33
N PHE A 293 -4.78 -0.19 9.08
CA PHE A 293 -3.86 0.08 7.97
C PHE A 293 -4.34 -0.64 6.70
N THR A 294 -4.39 0.10 5.60
CA THR A 294 -4.68 -0.44 4.28
C THR A 294 -3.47 -1.21 3.75
N LYS A 295 -3.70 -2.45 3.32
CA LYS A 295 -2.68 -3.35 2.75
C LYS A 295 -3.17 -3.89 1.41
N PRO A 296 -2.27 -4.26 0.47
CA PRO A 296 -2.67 -4.82 -0.81
C PRO A 296 -3.22 -6.25 -0.65
N THR A 297 -4.32 -6.57 -1.33
CA THR A 297 -4.93 -7.92 -1.31
C THR A 297 -3.97 -9.01 -1.78
N LEU A 298 -2.97 -8.67 -2.59
CA LEU A 298 -1.90 -9.62 -2.95
C LEU A 298 -1.21 -10.23 -1.71
N ALA A 299 -1.10 -9.52 -0.59
CA ALA A 299 -0.50 -10.08 0.62
C ALA A 299 -1.35 -11.23 1.21
N LEU A 300 -2.68 -11.17 1.08
CA LEU A 300 -3.59 -12.25 1.48
C LEU A 300 -3.46 -13.46 0.56
N VAL A 301 -3.34 -13.22 -0.75
CA VAL A 301 -3.09 -14.28 -1.75
C VAL A 301 -1.75 -14.96 -1.45
N TRP A 302 -0.69 -14.17 -1.29
CA TRP A 302 0.64 -14.66 -0.91
C TRP A 302 0.60 -15.52 0.36
N MET A 303 -0.03 -15.02 1.43
CA MET A 303 -0.17 -15.75 2.70
C MET A 303 -0.94 -17.06 2.52
N TYR A 304 -2.03 -17.04 1.75
CA TYR A 304 -2.83 -18.23 1.47
C TYR A 304 -1.97 -19.32 0.79
N HIS A 305 -1.19 -18.97 -0.23
CA HIS A 305 -0.31 -19.93 -0.89
C HIS A 305 0.82 -20.42 0.01
N PHE A 306 1.41 -19.54 0.82
CA PHE A 306 2.44 -19.90 1.79
C PHE A 306 1.97 -21.02 2.73
N ILE A 307 0.79 -20.87 3.36
CA ILE A 307 0.31 -21.86 4.34
C ILE A 307 -0.23 -23.15 3.71
N HIS A 308 -0.53 -23.17 2.41
CA HIS A 308 -1.08 -24.33 1.70
C HIS A 308 -0.08 -25.08 0.81
N SER A 309 1.13 -24.56 0.64
CA SER A 309 2.18 -25.15 -0.21
C SER A 309 2.75 -26.46 0.35
N LYS A 310 2.79 -26.62 1.69
CA LYS A 310 3.13 -27.88 2.39
C LYS A 310 4.49 -28.47 2.01
N GLY A 311 5.50 -27.63 1.83
CA GLY A 311 6.86 -28.05 1.51
C GLY A 311 7.03 -28.64 0.12
N MET A 312 6.12 -28.40 -0.83
CA MET A 312 6.21 -28.97 -2.18
C MET A 312 6.40 -27.88 -3.23
N LEU A 313 7.55 -27.84 -3.88
CA LEU A 313 7.78 -26.90 -4.99
C LEU A 313 6.77 -27.12 -6.13
N SER A 314 6.20 -26.02 -6.65
CA SER A 314 5.27 -26.06 -7.78
C SER A 314 5.87 -26.82 -8.96
N ARG A 315 5.05 -27.67 -9.60
CA ARG A 315 5.49 -28.59 -10.67
C ARG A 315 6.09 -27.90 -11.88
N LYS A 316 5.75 -26.62 -12.10
CA LYS A 316 6.28 -25.82 -13.22
C LYS A 316 7.75 -25.44 -13.04
N PHE A 317 8.27 -25.45 -11.81
CA PHE A 317 9.63 -25.05 -11.52
C PHE A 317 10.61 -26.21 -11.59
N ASN A 318 11.80 -25.93 -12.11
CA ASN A 318 12.93 -26.84 -12.04
C ASN A 318 13.58 -26.75 -10.65
N PRO A 319 13.62 -27.83 -9.83
CA PRO A 319 14.23 -27.78 -8.50
C PRO A 319 15.74 -27.48 -8.52
N ASN A 320 16.41 -27.75 -9.63
CA ASN A 320 17.82 -27.42 -9.86
C ASN A 320 18.00 -26.08 -10.60
N GLY A 321 16.92 -25.32 -10.77
CA GLY A 321 16.91 -23.99 -11.38
C GLY A 321 17.50 -22.91 -10.50
N ASP A 322 17.75 -21.74 -11.09
CA ASP A 322 18.06 -20.52 -10.36
C ASP A 322 16.78 -19.73 -10.09
N PHE A 323 16.71 -19.14 -8.89
CA PHE A 323 15.56 -18.41 -8.39
C PHE A 323 15.99 -17.06 -7.82
N ALA A 324 15.23 -16.01 -8.13
CA ALA A 324 15.35 -14.68 -7.55
C ALA A 324 13.96 -14.08 -7.33
N LEU A 325 13.86 -13.11 -6.44
CA LEU A 325 12.64 -12.31 -6.26
C LEU A 325 12.80 -10.96 -6.93
N ASN A 326 11.87 -10.63 -7.83
CA ASN A 326 11.80 -9.32 -8.48
C ASN A 326 11.10 -8.26 -7.60
N ASN A 327 10.30 -8.70 -6.62
CA ASN A 327 9.63 -7.85 -5.63
C ASN A 327 9.38 -8.62 -4.32
N ARG A 328 9.19 -7.92 -3.20
CA ARG A 328 9.07 -8.49 -1.84
C ARG A 328 8.08 -7.74 -0.96
N PHE A 329 7.39 -8.49 -0.09
CA PHE A 329 6.62 -7.91 0.99
C PHE A 329 7.49 -7.65 2.21
N ASN A 330 7.18 -6.60 2.98
CA ASN A 330 7.75 -6.43 4.30
C ASN A 330 6.98 -7.30 5.29
N VAL A 331 7.51 -8.51 5.53
CA VAL A 331 6.96 -9.51 6.45
C VAL A 331 7.91 -9.82 7.61
N VAL A 332 8.82 -8.89 7.93
CA VAL A 332 9.90 -9.11 8.91
C VAL A 332 9.34 -9.44 10.29
N VAL A 333 8.30 -8.70 10.70
CA VAL A 333 7.73 -8.77 12.04
C VAL A 333 6.91 -10.06 12.20
N GLU A 334 6.12 -10.42 11.18
CA GLU A 334 5.21 -11.56 11.24
C GLU A 334 5.88 -12.89 10.85
N TYR A 335 6.81 -12.87 9.90
CA TYR A 335 7.42 -14.07 9.31
C TYR A 335 8.95 -13.92 9.19
N PRO A 336 9.70 -13.94 10.31
CA PRO A 336 11.13 -13.68 10.31
C PRO A 336 11.95 -14.70 9.50
N LEU A 337 11.55 -15.97 9.50
CA LEU A 337 12.21 -17.01 8.70
C LEU A 337 11.98 -16.83 7.21
N VAL A 338 10.75 -16.48 6.81
CA VAL A 338 10.40 -16.14 5.42
C VAL A 338 11.21 -14.93 4.96
N HIS A 339 11.26 -13.88 5.79
CA HIS A 339 12.05 -12.70 5.48
C HIS A 339 13.51 -13.06 5.23
N ARG A 340 14.11 -13.91 6.06
CA ARG A 340 15.48 -14.40 5.89
C ARG A 340 15.68 -15.16 4.59
N VAL A 341 14.76 -16.04 4.19
CA VAL A 341 14.82 -16.69 2.87
C VAL A 341 14.79 -15.63 1.76
N GLY A 342 13.91 -14.65 1.89
CA GLY A 342 13.77 -13.53 0.95
C GLY A 342 15.00 -12.62 0.84
N THR A 343 15.89 -12.54 1.84
CA THR A 343 17.13 -11.76 1.73
C THR A 343 18.15 -12.44 0.80
N PHE A 344 18.20 -13.77 0.79
CA PHE A 344 19.09 -14.54 -0.09
C PHE A 344 18.57 -14.69 -1.52
N LEU A 345 17.29 -14.43 -1.75
CA LEU A 345 16.66 -14.40 -3.08
C LEU A 345 16.82 -13.05 -3.82
N THR A 346 17.70 -12.16 -3.33
CA THR A 346 18.07 -10.89 -4.00
C THR A 346 18.83 -11.10 -5.32
N SER A 347 19.45 -12.26 -5.48
CA SER A 347 20.26 -12.65 -6.63
C SER A 347 19.87 -14.07 -7.04
N PRO A 348 19.94 -14.43 -8.34
CA PRO A 348 19.63 -15.77 -8.81
C PRO A 348 20.49 -16.82 -8.10
N ARG A 349 19.84 -17.78 -7.43
CA ARG A 349 20.50 -18.87 -6.67
C ARG A 349 19.72 -20.18 -6.72
N LYS A 350 20.40 -21.28 -6.43
CA LYS A 350 19.78 -22.60 -6.24
C LYS A 350 19.06 -22.67 -4.89
N LEU A 351 17.93 -23.38 -4.85
CA LEU A 351 17.09 -23.49 -3.65
C LEU A 351 17.81 -24.13 -2.44
N HIS A 352 18.63 -25.15 -2.67
CA HIS A 352 19.41 -25.80 -1.61
C HIS A 352 20.49 -24.88 -1.01
N GLU A 353 21.08 -24.00 -1.82
CA GLU A 353 22.02 -22.99 -1.32
C GLU A 353 21.31 -21.98 -0.43
N ILE A 354 20.13 -21.53 -0.84
CA ILE A 354 19.29 -20.61 -0.07
C ILE A 354 18.90 -21.24 1.27
N ALA A 355 18.44 -22.49 1.29
CA ALA A 355 18.11 -23.23 2.50
C ALA A 355 19.32 -23.27 3.47
N ARG A 356 20.50 -23.62 2.97
CA ARG A 356 21.75 -23.66 3.74
C ARG A 356 22.14 -22.29 4.30
N LEU A 357 22.10 -21.24 3.49
CA LEU A 357 22.48 -19.87 3.89
C LEU A 357 21.49 -19.27 4.90
N ALA A 358 20.19 -19.48 4.69
CA ALA A 358 19.14 -19.05 5.60
C ALA A 358 19.05 -19.91 6.88
N ARG A 359 19.69 -21.09 6.89
CA ARG A 359 19.62 -22.09 7.96
C ARG A 359 18.17 -22.51 8.23
N VAL A 360 17.47 -22.90 7.18
CA VAL A 360 16.09 -23.39 7.23
C VAL A 360 15.96 -24.66 6.38
N ASP A 361 14.89 -25.41 6.60
CA ASP A 361 14.57 -26.56 5.78
C ASP A 361 14.20 -26.15 4.35
N ILE A 362 14.51 -27.02 3.39
CA ILE A 362 14.22 -26.80 1.98
C ILE A 362 12.71 -26.66 1.72
N ASP A 363 11.89 -27.35 2.52
CA ASP A 363 10.43 -27.30 2.48
C ASP A 363 9.92 -25.86 2.68
N LEU A 364 10.48 -25.14 3.67
CA LEU A 364 10.14 -23.74 3.89
C LEU A 364 10.54 -22.88 2.69
N VAL A 365 11.70 -23.15 2.06
CA VAL A 365 12.12 -22.42 0.86
C VAL A 365 11.12 -22.64 -0.27
N TYR A 366 10.63 -23.88 -0.45
CA TYR A 366 9.59 -24.18 -1.45
C TYR A 366 8.29 -23.43 -1.16
N ASP A 367 7.86 -23.37 0.10
CA ASP A 367 6.67 -22.61 0.50
C ASP A 367 6.81 -21.12 0.19
N VAL A 368 7.98 -20.54 0.45
CA VAL A 368 8.26 -19.13 0.12
C VAL A 368 8.24 -18.90 -1.39
N ILE A 369 8.88 -19.77 -2.19
CA ILE A 369 8.90 -19.64 -3.66
C ILE A 369 7.49 -19.72 -4.23
N ASN A 370 6.69 -20.70 -3.81
CA ASN A 370 5.32 -20.85 -4.29
C ASN A 370 4.42 -19.67 -3.89
N ALA A 371 4.61 -19.11 -2.69
CA ALA A 371 3.87 -17.94 -2.25
C ALA A 371 4.18 -16.71 -3.10
N TYR A 372 5.46 -16.46 -3.39
CA TYR A 372 5.87 -15.35 -4.26
C TYR A 372 5.52 -15.58 -5.73
N ASP A 373 5.55 -16.83 -6.20
CA ASP A 373 5.07 -17.21 -7.52
C ASP A 373 3.60 -16.88 -7.75
N ALA A 374 2.75 -17.18 -6.77
CA ALA A 374 1.32 -16.93 -6.86
C ALA A 374 0.96 -15.44 -7.06
N VAL A 375 1.85 -14.54 -6.65
CA VAL A 375 1.69 -13.09 -6.84
C VAL A 375 2.58 -12.52 -7.95
N GLY A 376 3.28 -13.37 -8.70
CA GLY A 376 4.14 -12.97 -9.82
C GLY A 376 5.46 -12.33 -9.43
N TYR A 377 5.94 -12.55 -8.20
CA TYR A 377 7.11 -11.87 -7.64
C TYR A 377 8.40 -12.69 -7.67
N VAL A 378 8.36 -13.87 -8.31
CA VAL A 378 9.52 -14.75 -8.46
C VAL A 378 9.92 -14.87 -9.93
N ASP A 379 11.22 -14.79 -10.17
CA ASP A 379 11.85 -15.18 -11.42
C ASP A 379 12.56 -16.52 -11.16
N GLY A 380 12.03 -17.61 -11.73
CA GLY A 380 12.54 -18.96 -11.52
C GLY A 380 12.70 -19.73 -12.82
N THR A 381 13.70 -20.61 -12.89
CA THR A 381 13.86 -21.48 -14.06
C THR A 381 12.71 -22.47 -14.16
N LEU A 382 12.00 -22.44 -15.28
CA LEU A 382 10.89 -23.36 -15.57
C LEU A 382 11.42 -24.75 -15.98
N ARG A 383 10.60 -25.78 -15.81
CA ARG A 383 10.88 -27.10 -16.40
C ARG A 383 10.74 -26.99 -17.92
N ALA A 384 11.68 -27.62 -18.64
CA ALA A 384 11.64 -27.77 -20.09
C ALA A 384 10.55 -28.75 -20.52
#